data_AF-A0A1S6FL66-F1
#
_entry.id   AF-A0A1S6FL66-F1
#
_cell.length_a   1.000
_cell.length_b   1.000
_cell.length_c   1.000
_cell.angle_alpha   90.00
_cell.angle_beta   90.00
_cell.angle_gamma   90.00
#
_symmetry.space_group_name_H-M   'P 1'
#
loop_
_entity.id
_entity.type
_entity.pdbx_description
1 polymer ?
#
loop_
_entity_poly.entity_id
_entity_poly.type
_entity_poly.pdbx_seq_one_letter_code
_entity_poly.pdbx_strand_id
1 'polypeptide(L)'
;MSWVRSLAVAALVALPLSLAAQDSPQAPLPRIDKPLPPAPDRTARASVMLADYRYDDLLWENDRTAHRIYGHALEAYEPPSGSGIDSWGKNVAWPFMDRQLRSGDQHGFHGEGLDNYNVGTGRGAGGLGIWLDNKLWTSRNFIAHRILSKGPATADFEVDYAPWPVDVNRRVWETRRFTLPTGTHFTRMVSTIRSDKSGPLVVGIGIGRKPTGAEGELTVDKARGLLSWWGPEVGDHGRMAIALRFDPAMLVDVVKDADNHIALLRITPGKPFVYYSGSAWSLGNGSFRVRADWDRYAAAERVTFAAR
;
A
#
# COMPACT_ATOMS: atom_id res chain seq x y z
N MET A 1 1.56 -40.74 -73.62
CA MET A 1 0.56 -40.96 -72.55
C MET A 1 1.05 -40.25 -71.30
N SER A 2 0.44 -39.10 -71.02
CA SER A 2 0.81 -38.13 -69.98
C SER A 2 0.29 -38.60 -68.60
N TRP A 3 1.16 -38.55 -67.58
CA TRP A 3 0.77 -38.76 -66.18
C TRP A 3 0.81 -37.40 -65.48
N VAL A 4 -0.36 -36.82 -65.24
CA VAL A 4 -0.53 -35.58 -64.48
C VAL A 4 -0.61 -35.93 -62.99
N ARG A 5 0.29 -35.34 -62.18
CA ARG A 5 0.23 -35.37 -60.71
C ARG A 5 -0.76 -34.31 -60.23
N SER A 6 -1.83 -34.72 -59.56
CA SER A 6 -2.75 -33.80 -58.88
C SER A 6 -2.21 -33.43 -57.50
N LEU A 7 -1.85 -32.16 -57.33
CA LEU A 7 -1.57 -31.52 -56.04
C LEU A 7 -2.91 -31.11 -55.40
N ALA A 8 -3.26 -31.69 -54.26
CA ALA A 8 -4.38 -31.23 -53.45
C ALA A 8 -3.89 -30.08 -52.54
N VAL A 9 -4.36 -28.87 -52.80
CA VAL A 9 -4.16 -27.71 -51.92
C VAL A 9 -5.24 -27.75 -50.85
N ALA A 10 -4.85 -28.01 -49.60
CA ALA A 10 -5.73 -27.87 -48.45
C ALA A 10 -5.80 -26.39 -48.05
N ALA A 11 -6.95 -25.76 -48.29
CA ALA A 11 -7.24 -24.40 -47.82
C ALA A 11 -7.57 -24.43 -46.31
N LEU A 12 -6.65 -23.95 -45.48
CA LEU A 12 -6.89 -23.67 -44.07
C LEU A 12 -7.75 -22.41 -43.96
N VAL A 13 -9.04 -22.58 -43.64
CA VAL A 13 -9.94 -21.49 -43.28
C VAL A 13 -9.60 -21.05 -41.85
N ALA A 14 -8.92 -19.92 -41.71
CA ALA A 14 -8.73 -19.27 -40.42
C ALA A 14 -10.04 -18.55 -40.04
N LEU A 15 -10.78 -19.10 -39.08
CA LEU A 15 -11.91 -18.41 -38.45
C LEU A 15 -11.37 -17.33 -37.49
N PRO A 16 -11.86 -16.08 -37.55
CA PRO A 16 -11.50 -15.08 -36.56
C PRO A 16 -12.17 -15.46 -35.23
N LEU A 17 -11.36 -15.82 -34.23
CA LEU A 17 -11.80 -15.89 -32.84
C LEU A 17 -12.05 -14.46 -32.36
N SER A 18 -13.30 -13.99 -32.48
CA SER A 18 -13.77 -12.81 -31.77
C SER A 18 -13.74 -13.11 -30.27
N LEU A 19 -12.68 -12.68 -29.60
CA LEU A 19 -12.65 -12.55 -28.13
C LEU A 19 -13.66 -11.48 -27.75
N ALA A 20 -14.92 -11.88 -27.56
CA ALA A 20 -15.86 -11.08 -26.79
C ALA A 20 -15.26 -10.93 -25.39
N ALA A 21 -14.90 -9.70 -25.02
CA ALA A 21 -14.60 -9.37 -23.64
C ALA A 21 -15.83 -9.75 -22.82
N GLN A 22 -15.71 -10.79 -22.00
CA GLN A 22 -16.74 -11.10 -21.03
C GLN A 22 -16.74 -9.96 -20.02
N ASP A 23 -17.71 -9.05 -20.16
CA ASP A 23 -18.07 -8.11 -19.10
C ASP A 23 -18.45 -8.93 -17.87
N SER A 24 -17.47 -9.16 -17.00
CA SER A 24 -17.72 -9.76 -15.71
C SER A 24 -18.60 -8.78 -14.94
N PRO A 25 -19.78 -9.20 -14.45
CA PRO A 25 -20.67 -8.29 -13.75
C PRO A 25 -19.91 -7.63 -12.59
N GLN A 26 -19.90 -6.31 -12.56
CA GLN A 26 -19.26 -5.55 -11.49
C GLN A 26 -19.94 -5.93 -10.17
N ALA A 27 -19.15 -6.37 -9.19
CA ALA A 27 -19.67 -6.70 -7.87
C ALA A 27 -20.47 -5.50 -7.32
N PRO A 28 -21.64 -5.73 -6.71
CA PRO A 28 -22.45 -4.64 -6.18
C PRO A 28 -21.64 -3.89 -5.12
N LEU A 29 -21.69 -2.56 -5.19
CA LEU A 29 -21.08 -1.71 -4.18
C LEU A 29 -21.89 -1.78 -2.87
N PRO A 30 -21.28 -1.46 -1.71
CA PRO A 30 -22.01 -1.38 -0.46
C PRO A 30 -23.15 -0.35 -0.55
N ARG A 31 -24.13 -0.47 0.34
CA ARG A 31 -25.24 0.48 0.40
C ARG A 31 -24.75 1.89 0.78
N ILE A 32 -25.28 2.91 0.10
CA ILE A 32 -24.99 4.32 0.40
C ILE A 32 -26.14 4.88 1.25
N ASP A 33 -25.90 5.09 2.54
CA ASP A 33 -26.89 5.72 3.43
C ASP A 33 -26.78 7.24 3.43
N LYS A 34 -25.54 7.77 3.38
CA LYS A 34 -25.25 9.20 3.32
C LYS A 34 -24.19 9.43 2.25
N PRO A 35 -24.50 10.03 1.09
CA PRO A 35 -23.47 10.27 0.07
C PRO A 35 -22.51 11.38 0.51
N LEU A 36 -21.25 11.32 0.06
CA LEU A 36 -20.34 12.45 0.20
C LEU A 36 -20.88 13.67 -0.57
N PRO A 37 -20.53 14.90 -0.11
CA PRO A 37 -20.69 16.07 -0.95
C PRO A 37 -20.03 15.86 -2.31
N PRO A 38 -20.63 16.34 -3.43
CA PRO A 38 -20.06 16.16 -4.76
C PRO A 38 -18.61 16.63 -4.82
N ALA A 39 -17.75 15.83 -5.45
CA ALA A 39 -16.38 16.24 -5.71
C ALA A 39 -16.36 17.54 -6.56
N PRO A 40 -15.61 18.57 -6.16
CA PRO A 40 -15.52 19.82 -6.92
C PRO A 40 -14.81 19.61 -8.27
N ASP A 41 -13.98 18.58 -8.37
CA ASP A 41 -13.30 18.14 -9.58
C ASP A 41 -13.24 16.60 -9.58
N ARG A 42 -13.60 15.99 -10.71
CA ARG A 42 -13.61 14.53 -10.93
C ARG A 42 -12.45 14.07 -11.83
N THR A 43 -11.49 14.94 -12.11
CA THR A 43 -10.31 14.62 -12.90
C THR A 43 -9.41 13.65 -12.15
N ALA A 44 -8.92 12.62 -12.86
CA ALA A 44 -7.97 11.66 -12.32
C ALA A 44 -6.65 12.35 -11.93
N ARG A 45 -6.22 12.19 -10.68
CA ARG A 45 -4.99 12.83 -10.17
C ARG A 45 -4.47 12.19 -8.89
N ALA A 46 -3.19 12.38 -8.65
CA ALA A 46 -2.58 12.23 -7.35
C ALA A 46 -2.84 13.46 -6.47
N SER A 47 -2.87 13.25 -5.16
CA SER A 47 -3.01 14.30 -4.15
C SER A 47 -2.34 13.86 -2.83
N VAL A 48 -1.74 14.82 -2.14
CA VAL A 48 -1.34 14.71 -0.74
C VAL A 48 -1.77 15.98 -0.02
N MET A 49 -2.27 15.82 1.20
CA MET A 49 -2.64 16.94 2.06
C MET A 49 -2.45 16.62 3.53
N LEU A 50 -2.29 17.68 4.30
CA LEU A 50 -2.33 17.66 5.76
C LEU A 50 -3.78 17.86 6.22
N ALA A 51 -4.30 16.92 7.00
CA ALA A 51 -5.56 17.04 7.73
C ALA A 51 -5.28 17.60 9.14
N ASP A 52 -5.01 18.91 9.21
CA ASP A 52 -4.78 19.65 10.46
C ASP A 52 -5.91 19.45 11.49
N TYR A 53 -7.15 19.43 11.00
CA TYR A 53 -8.36 19.16 11.79
C TYR A 53 -8.43 17.73 12.36
N ARG A 54 -7.58 16.81 11.88
CA ARG A 54 -7.46 15.44 12.39
C ARG A 54 -6.06 15.20 12.94
N TYR A 55 -5.62 16.12 13.80
CA TYR A 55 -4.37 16.02 14.55
C TYR A 55 -3.14 15.84 13.66
N ASP A 56 -3.11 16.61 12.57
CA ASP A 56 -2.04 16.62 11.58
C ASP A 56 -1.83 15.30 10.85
N ASP A 57 -2.87 14.47 10.67
CA ASP A 57 -2.77 13.29 9.80
C ASP A 57 -2.39 13.70 8.37
N LEU A 58 -1.57 12.89 7.68
CA LEU A 58 -1.29 13.05 6.26
C LEU A 58 -2.11 12.05 5.46
N LEU A 59 -2.84 12.57 4.48
CA LEU A 59 -3.61 11.78 3.51
C LEU A 59 -2.91 11.85 2.16
N TRP A 60 -2.73 10.71 1.51
CA TRP A 60 -2.28 10.69 0.11
C TRP A 60 -3.02 9.63 -0.69
N GLU A 61 -3.37 9.98 -1.91
CA GLU A 61 -4.15 9.15 -2.81
C GLU A 61 -3.84 9.48 -4.28
N ASN A 62 -4.18 8.56 -5.16
CA ASN A 62 -4.20 8.80 -6.61
C ASN A 62 -5.48 8.22 -7.22
N ASP A 63 -5.51 8.05 -8.54
CA ASP A 63 -6.64 7.45 -9.26
C ASP A 63 -6.88 5.97 -8.95
N ARG A 64 -6.08 5.33 -8.09
CA ARG A 64 -6.10 3.87 -7.82
C ARG A 64 -6.16 3.50 -6.35
N THR A 65 -5.51 4.26 -5.48
CA THR A 65 -5.32 3.91 -4.06
C THR A 65 -5.36 5.15 -3.16
N ALA A 66 -5.58 4.92 -1.86
CA ALA A 66 -5.74 5.95 -0.84
C ALA A 66 -5.15 5.47 0.50
N HIS A 67 -4.46 6.36 1.20
CA HIS A 67 -3.68 6.01 2.40
C HIS A 67 -3.57 7.16 3.39
N ARG A 68 -3.33 6.80 4.65
CA ARG A 68 -3.14 7.74 5.75
C ARG A 68 -1.97 7.34 6.65
N ILE A 69 -1.26 8.34 7.17
CA ILE A 69 -0.34 8.21 8.31
C ILE A 69 -0.63 9.29 9.32
N TYR A 70 -0.26 9.01 10.57
CA TYR A 70 -0.74 9.78 11.71
C TYR A 70 0.28 10.82 12.20
N GLY A 71 -0.20 12.02 12.49
CA GLY A 71 0.61 13.13 13.02
C GLY A 71 0.88 13.00 14.52
N HIS A 72 1.95 13.62 15.01
CA HIS A 72 2.35 13.57 16.42
C HIS A 72 1.25 14.05 17.38
N ALA A 73 0.45 15.05 16.97
CA ALA A 73 -0.63 15.57 17.80
C ALA A 73 -1.67 14.50 18.18
N LEU A 74 -1.84 13.45 17.36
CA LEU A 74 -2.78 12.36 17.64
C LEU A 74 -2.42 11.56 18.90
N GLU A 75 -1.14 11.49 19.27
CA GLU A 75 -0.67 10.71 20.41
C GLU A 75 -1.32 11.14 21.73
N ALA A 76 -1.74 12.41 21.84
CA ALA A 76 -2.42 12.94 23.01
C ALA A 76 -3.91 12.53 23.11
N TYR A 77 -4.52 12.06 22.02
CA TYR A 77 -5.96 11.78 21.93
C TYR A 77 -6.26 10.30 21.76
N GLU A 78 -5.43 9.55 21.03
CA GLU A 78 -5.67 8.13 20.71
C GLU A 78 -4.46 7.23 21.00
N PRO A 79 -4.04 7.07 22.27
CA PRO A 79 -2.98 6.14 22.64
C PRO A 79 -3.49 4.67 22.65
N PRO A 80 -2.72 3.68 22.16
CA PRO A 80 -1.42 3.82 21.51
C PRO A 80 -1.53 4.08 20.00
N SER A 81 -1.02 5.22 19.52
CA SER A 81 -0.78 5.49 18.10
C SER A 81 0.69 5.23 17.72
N GLY A 82 0.96 4.96 16.45
CA GLY A 82 2.31 4.74 15.95
C GLY A 82 2.46 4.90 14.43
N SER A 83 3.63 4.53 13.90
CA SER A 83 4.03 4.73 12.50
C SER A 83 3.53 3.66 11.50
N GLY A 84 2.41 3.00 11.79
CA GLY A 84 1.77 2.11 10.83
C GLY A 84 1.08 2.90 9.70
N ILE A 85 0.91 2.27 8.54
CA ILE A 85 0.27 2.90 7.37
C ILE A 85 -1.15 2.39 7.21
N ASP A 86 -2.10 3.30 7.16
CA ASP A 86 -3.50 3.02 6.90
C ASP A 86 -3.78 2.99 5.39
N SER A 87 -4.66 2.10 4.95
CA SER A 87 -5.00 1.87 3.54
C SER A 87 -6.50 1.82 3.37
N TRP A 88 -7.04 2.71 2.53
CA TRP A 88 -8.48 2.86 2.35
C TRP A 88 -8.94 2.20 1.05
N GLY A 89 -10.15 1.67 1.08
CA GLY A 89 -10.83 1.23 -0.13
C GLY A 89 -11.24 2.43 -0.97
N LYS A 90 -10.94 2.38 -2.28
CA LYS A 90 -11.24 3.46 -3.23
C LYS A 90 -11.82 2.90 -4.52
N ASN A 91 -12.91 3.50 -5.04
CA ASN A 91 -13.52 3.10 -6.31
C ASN A 91 -13.63 4.25 -7.35
N VAL A 92 -13.24 5.48 -7.01
CA VAL A 92 -13.22 6.64 -7.93
C VAL A 92 -11.80 7.02 -8.38
N ALA A 93 -11.68 7.82 -9.44
CA ALA A 93 -10.38 8.26 -9.96
C ALA A 93 -9.89 9.61 -9.38
N TRP A 94 -10.76 10.37 -8.73
CA TRP A 94 -10.45 11.68 -8.13
C TRP A 94 -10.20 11.57 -6.62
N PRO A 95 -9.62 12.60 -5.97
CA PRO A 95 -9.43 12.60 -4.53
C PRO A 95 -10.76 12.57 -3.75
N PHE A 96 -10.87 11.70 -2.74
CA PHE A 96 -12.06 11.58 -1.89
C PHE A 96 -11.76 11.59 -0.39
N MET A 97 -10.52 11.30 0.02
CA MET A 97 -10.17 11.04 1.42
C MET A 97 -10.51 12.20 2.34
N ASP A 98 -10.27 13.45 1.93
CA ASP A 98 -10.59 14.61 2.75
C ASP A 98 -12.10 14.74 2.99
N ARG A 99 -12.92 14.56 1.95
CA ARG A 99 -14.39 14.61 2.09
C ARG A 99 -14.90 13.47 2.97
N GLN A 100 -14.36 12.28 2.77
CA GLN A 100 -14.67 11.09 3.57
C GLN A 100 -14.30 11.30 5.04
N LEU A 101 -13.09 11.78 5.33
CA LEU A 101 -12.64 12.00 6.70
C LEU A 101 -13.41 13.12 7.41
N ARG A 102 -13.77 14.21 6.70
CA ARG A 102 -14.60 15.30 7.23
C ARG A 102 -16.03 14.90 7.53
N SER A 103 -16.52 13.78 6.99
CA SER A 103 -17.85 13.27 7.33
C SER A 103 -17.98 12.85 8.79
N GLY A 104 -16.86 12.50 9.44
CA GLY A 104 -16.83 11.88 10.76
C GLY A 104 -17.23 10.40 10.76
N ASP A 105 -17.52 9.83 9.60
CA ASP A 105 -17.92 8.43 9.39
C ASP A 105 -17.05 7.78 8.30
N GLN A 106 -15.73 7.80 8.48
CA GLN A 106 -14.81 7.28 7.46
C GLN A 106 -15.01 5.78 7.16
N HIS A 107 -15.60 5.03 8.10
CA HIS A 107 -15.82 3.60 7.98
C HIS A 107 -17.08 3.25 7.17
N GLY A 108 -18.02 4.17 7.04
CA GLY A 108 -19.20 4.03 6.19
C GLY A 108 -18.89 4.19 4.71
N PHE A 109 -19.57 3.44 3.85
CA PHE A 109 -19.47 3.64 2.42
C PHE A 109 -20.36 4.80 1.95
N HIS A 110 -19.72 5.90 1.56
CA HIS A 110 -20.41 7.12 1.11
C HIS A 110 -20.38 7.33 -0.41
N GLY A 111 -20.08 6.25 -1.15
CA GLY A 111 -20.13 6.18 -2.62
C GLY A 111 -18.76 6.13 -3.33
N GLU A 112 -17.69 6.62 -2.68
CA GLU A 112 -16.38 6.83 -3.33
C GLU A 112 -15.24 5.97 -2.74
N GLY A 113 -15.49 5.36 -1.57
CA GLY A 113 -14.52 4.56 -0.83
C GLY A 113 -14.91 4.44 0.64
N LEU A 114 -14.04 3.82 1.44
CA LEU A 114 -14.17 3.72 2.90
C LEU A 114 -12.84 3.34 3.56
N ASP A 115 -12.73 3.62 4.86
CA ASP A 115 -11.72 3.06 5.76
C ASP A 115 -12.25 1.76 6.38
N ASN A 116 -11.79 0.61 5.90
CA ASN A 116 -12.08 -0.69 6.52
C ASN A 116 -10.82 -1.34 7.09
N TYR A 117 -9.77 -0.54 7.33
CA TYR A 117 -8.42 -1.03 7.60
C TYR A 117 -7.90 -0.43 8.90
N ASN A 118 -8.01 -1.18 9.99
CA ASN A 118 -7.52 -0.78 11.28
C ASN A 118 -6.05 -1.16 11.47
N VAL A 119 -5.18 -0.15 11.51
CA VAL A 119 -3.74 -0.33 11.72
C VAL A 119 -3.41 -0.85 13.12
N GLY A 120 -4.13 -0.37 14.15
CA GLY A 120 -3.83 -0.64 15.55
C GLY A 120 -2.36 -0.43 15.90
N THR A 121 -1.75 -1.40 16.60
CA THR A 121 -0.31 -1.43 16.92
C THR A 121 0.55 -1.98 15.77
N GLY A 122 -0.08 -2.57 14.76
CA GLY A 122 0.57 -3.19 13.61
C GLY A 122 1.29 -2.18 12.72
N ARG A 123 1.97 -2.69 11.69
CA ARG A 123 2.67 -1.89 10.68
C ARG A 123 1.77 -1.48 9.52
N GLY A 124 0.51 -1.91 9.54
CA GLY A 124 -0.47 -1.54 8.52
C GLY A 124 0.00 -1.94 7.13
N ALA A 125 0.03 -1.02 6.17
CA ALA A 125 0.49 -1.25 4.81
C ALA A 125 1.95 -0.78 4.61
N GLY A 126 2.91 -1.39 5.31
CA GLY A 126 4.33 -1.12 5.09
C GLY A 126 4.97 -0.09 6.03
N GLY A 127 4.40 0.12 7.21
CA GLY A 127 5.14 0.67 8.34
C GLY A 127 6.34 -0.19 8.70
N LEU A 128 7.26 0.35 9.49
CA LEU A 128 8.50 -0.36 9.83
C LEU A 128 8.92 -0.19 11.29
N GLY A 129 9.93 -0.98 11.65
CA GLY A 129 10.68 -0.86 12.89
C GLY A 129 12.05 -1.53 12.76
N ILE A 130 12.86 -1.47 13.81
CA ILE A 130 14.13 -2.20 13.88
C ILE A 130 13.90 -3.55 14.51
N TRP A 131 14.32 -4.62 13.83
CA TRP A 131 14.25 -5.98 14.34
C TRP A 131 15.50 -6.30 15.16
N LEU A 132 15.32 -6.59 16.44
CA LEU A 132 16.38 -7.00 17.35
C LEU A 132 15.79 -7.93 18.42
N ASP A 133 16.45 -9.06 18.67
CA ASP A 133 16.08 -10.04 19.70
C ASP A 133 14.61 -10.48 19.66
N ASN A 134 14.15 -10.86 18.45
CA ASN A 134 12.77 -11.29 18.17
C ASN A 134 11.69 -10.25 18.49
N LYS A 135 12.07 -8.97 18.54
CA LYS A 135 11.16 -7.84 18.76
C LYS A 135 11.30 -6.79 17.67
N LEU A 136 10.17 -6.25 17.24
CA LEU A 136 10.11 -5.08 16.37
C LEU A 136 10.06 -3.79 17.21
N TRP A 137 11.11 -2.99 17.17
CA TRP A 137 11.22 -1.70 17.85
C TRP A 137 10.77 -0.59 16.92
N THR A 138 9.61 0.01 17.21
CA THR A 138 8.92 0.93 16.30
C THR A 138 8.98 2.38 16.77
N SER A 139 8.97 3.30 15.82
CA SER A 139 8.73 4.72 16.09
C SER A 139 7.29 4.99 16.50
N ARG A 140 7.09 6.18 17.08
CA ARG A 140 5.78 6.82 17.24
C ARG A 140 5.31 7.46 15.92
N ASN A 141 4.32 8.34 16.00
CA ASN A 141 3.81 9.09 14.86
C ASN A 141 4.90 10.02 14.29
N PHE A 142 4.71 10.53 13.07
CA PHE A 142 5.68 11.46 12.50
C PHE A 142 5.60 12.82 13.21
N ILE A 143 6.75 13.49 13.37
CA ILE A 143 6.87 14.77 14.09
C ILE A 143 7.03 15.99 13.18
N ALA A 144 7.41 15.78 11.93
CA ALA A 144 7.52 16.85 10.95
C ALA A 144 7.21 16.29 9.56
N HIS A 145 6.75 17.17 8.66
CA HIS A 145 6.46 16.82 7.29
C HIS A 145 6.84 17.95 6.32
N ARG A 146 7.02 17.57 5.06
CA ARG A 146 7.21 18.48 3.93
C ARG A 146 6.54 17.92 2.69
N ILE A 147 5.52 18.61 2.19
CA ILE A 147 4.89 18.26 0.91
C ILE A 147 5.74 18.84 -0.22
N LEU A 148 6.21 17.97 -1.11
CA LEU A 148 7.08 18.31 -2.25
C LEU A 148 6.25 18.53 -3.53
N SER A 149 5.20 17.72 -3.73
CA SER A 149 4.25 17.86 -4.83
C SER A 149 2.86 17.38 -4.42
N LYS A 150 1.83 18.20 -4.67
CA LYS A 150 0.41 17.92 -4.40
C LYS A 150 -0.33 17.27 -5.57
N GLY A 151 0.38 16.87 -6.64
CA GLY A 151 -0.21 16.42 -7.91
C GLY A 151 -0.22 17.49 -9.01
N PRO A 152 -0.87 17.22 -10.16
CA PRO A 152 -1.75 16.08 -10.40
C PRO A 152 -1.04 14.78 -10.78
N ALA A 153 0.19 14.84 -11.30
CA ALA A 153 0.89 13.63 -11.75
C ALA A 153 1.38 12.74 -10.60
N THR A 154 1.82 13.36 -9.50
CA THR A 154 2.45 12.66 -8.38
C THR A 154 2.13 13.34 -7.06
N ALA A 155 1.74 12.55 -6.06
CA ALA A 155 1.75 12.94 -4.65
C ALA A 155 3.11 12.60 -4.07
N ASP A 156 3.84 13.60 -3.58
CA ASP A 156 5.22 13.45 -3.12
C ASP A 156 5.45 14.26 -1.85
N PHE A 157 5.89 13.59 -0.80
CA PHE A 157 6.11 14.22 0.50
C PHE A 157 7.14 13.45 1.32
N GLU A 158 7.68 14.12 2.32
CA GLU A 158 8.64 13.57 3.27
C GLU A 158 8.12 13.79 4.69
N VAL A 159 8.43 12.85 5.59
CA VAL A 159 8.18 12.99 7.02
C VAL A 159 9.41 12.57 7.82
N ASP A 160 9.55 13.17 9.00
CA ASP A 160 10.54 12.79 10.00
C ASP A 160 9.88 12.13 11.20
N TYR A 161 10.49 11.07 11.71
CA TYR A 161 10.11 10.41 12.95
C TYR A 161 11.12 10.74 14.05
N ALA A 162 10.61 11.04 15.25
CA ALA A 162 11.44 11.30 16.42
C ALA A 162 12.34 10.11 16.76
N PRO A 163 13.50 10.34 17.41
CA PRO A 163 14.35 9.26 17.86
C PRO A 163 13.63 8.26 18.80
N TRP A 164 13.76 6.95 18.55
CA TRP A 164 13.22 5.88 19.40
C TRP A 164 14.30 4.89 19.83
N PRO A 165 14.17 4.30 21.02
CA PRO A 165 15.14 3.31 21.52
C PRO A 165 15.02 1.98 20.77
N VAL A 166 16.15 1.35 20.57
CA VAL A 166 16.30 -0.04 20.12
C VAL A 166 17.12 -0.75 21.18
N ASP A 167 16.44 -1.47 22.05
CA ASP A 167 17.00 -1.96 23.32
C ASP A 167 17.58 -0.80 24.17
N VAL A 168 18.39 -1.10 25.19
CA VAL A 168 18.95 -0.13 26.13
C VAL A 168 20.12 0.69 25.56
N ASN A 169 20.72 0.27 24.45
CA ASN A 169 22.05 0.75 24.02
C ASN A 169 22.06 1.57 22.72
N ARG A 170 20.94 1.67 22.01
CA ARG A 170 20.89 2.31 20.69
C ARG A 170 19.63 3.13 20.54
N ARG A 171 19.76 4.28 19.90
CA ARG A 171 18.64 5.12 19.47
C ARG A 171 18.73 5.37 17.98
N VAL A 172 17.61 5.24 17.30
CA VAL A 172 17.52 5.45 15.85
C VAL A 172 16.45 6.48 15.54
N TRP A 173 16.53 7.11 14.37
CA TRP A 173 15.52 8.04 13.86
C TRP A 173 15.43 7.92 12.35
N GLU A 174 14.35 8.43 11.78
CA GLU A 174 14.01 8.19 10.38
C GLU A 174 13.58 9.47 9.68
N THR A 175 14.03 9.62 8.45
CA THR A 175 13.36 10.44 7.42
C THR A 175 12.80 9.48 6.37
N ARG A 176 11.52 9.61 6.01
CA ARG A 176 10.90 8.80 4.94
C ARG A 176 10.22 9.68 3.90
N ARG A 177 10.55 9.44 2.63
CA ARG A 177 9.87 10.03 1.47
C ARG A 177 8.89 9.04 0.85
N PHE A 178 7.72 9.54 0.50
CA PHE A 178 6.60 8.83 -0.09
C PHE A 178 6.35 9.44 -1.46
N THR A 179 6.33 8.62 -2.51
CA THR A 179 6.06 9.09 -3.88
C THR A 179 5.04 8.17 -4.53
N LEU A 180 3.84 8.71 -4.81
CA LEU A 180 2.73 8.02 -5.46
C LEU A 180 2.37 8.72 -6.78
N PRO A 181 2.86 8.22 -7.92
CA PRO A 181 2.40 8.64 -9.25
C PRO A 181 0.94 8.20 -9.51
N THR A 182 0.25 8.83 -10.44
CA THR A 182 -1.01 8.28 -10.99
C THR A 182 -0.80 6.96 -11.74
N GLY A 183 -1.86 6.17 -11.86
CA GLY A 183 -1.88 4.93 -12.66
C GLY A 183 -1.28 3.69 -12.00
N THR A 184 -0.80 3.78 -10.76
CA THR A 184 -0.26 2.64 -9.99
C THR A 184 -0.96 2.49 -8.64
N HIS A 185 -1.02 1.27 -8.12
CA HIS A 185 -1.41 1.02 -6.73
C HIS A 185 -0.26 1.15 -5.73
N PHE A 186 0.98 1.40 -6.19
CA PHE A 186 2.16 1.41 -5.34
C PHE A 186 2.70 2.80 -5.05
N THR A 187 2.85 3.09 -3.75
CA THR A 187 3.67 4.20 -3.25
C THR A 187 5.11 3.72 -3.11
N ARG A 188 6.04 4.44 -3.75
CA ARG A 188 7.48 4.25 -3.52
C ARG A 188 7.88 4.89 -2.21
N MET A 189 8.56 4.12 -1.36
CA MET A 189 9.07 4.53 -0.06
C MET A 189 10.59 4.59 -0.10
N VAL A 190 11.16 5.74 0.27
CA VAL A 190 12.61 5.87 0.51
C VAL A 190 12.81 6.22 1.96
N SER A 191 13.40 5.30 2.73
CA SER A 191 13.66 5.50 4.15
C SER A 191 15.15 5.64 4.41
N THR A 192 15.53 6.64 5.20
CA THR A 192 16.87 6.80 5.74
C THR A 192 16.83 6.67 7.26
N ILE A 193 17.22 5.51 7.76
CA ILE A 193 17.38 5.26 9.19
C ILE A 193 18.77 5.73 9.62
N ARG A 194 18.84 6.60 10.63
CA ARG A 194 20.08 7.03 11.27
C ARG A 194 20.16 6.44 12.68
N SER A 195 21.37 6.36 13.23
CA SER A 195 21.66 5.68 14.50
C SER A 195 22.75 6.43 15.25
N ASP A 196 22.67 6.46 16.57
CA ASP A 196 23.71 6.99 17.45
C ASP A 196 24.88 6.01 17.66
N LYS A 197 24.71 4.76 17.22
CA LYS A 197 25.74 3.72 17.17
C LYS A 197 26.05 3.30 15.74
N SER A 198 27.29 2.86 15.52
CA SER A 198 27.73 2.25 14.26
C SER A 198 27.23 0.80 14.12
N GLY A 199 27.44 0.24 12.93
CA GLY A 199 27.09 -1.14 12.58
C GLY A 199 25.75 -1.26 11.86
N PRO A 200 25.53 -2.38 11.14
CA PRO A 200 24.31 -2.60 10.37
C PRO A 200 23.08 -2.68 11.28
N LEU A 201 21.92 -2.47 10.68
CA LEU A 201 20.60 -2.68 11.29
C LEU A 201 19.82 -3.71 10.47
N VAL A 202 18.88 -4.39 11.11
CA VAL A 202 17.83 -5.13 10.43
C VAL A 202 16.55 -4.34 10.60
N VAL A 203 15.98 -3.86 9.49
CA VAL A 203 14.67 -3.18 9.46
C VAL A 203 13.61 -4.21 9.13
N GLY A 204 12.53 -4.26 9.90
CA GLY A 204 11.34 -5.01 9.54
C GLY A 204 10.31 -4.09 8.89
N ILE A 205 10.00 -4.28 7.60
CA ILE A 205 8.82 -3.68 6.95
C ILE A 205 7.65 -4.66 7.06
N GLY A 206 6.47 -4.18 7.48
CA GLY A 206 5.38 -5.07 7.90
C GLY A 206 4.04 -4.84 7.21
N ILE A 207 3.30 -5.93 7.02
CA ILE A 207 1.86 -5.94 6.75
C ILE A 207 1.14 -6.37 8.03
N GLY A 208 0.10 -5.65 8.46
CA GLY A 208 -0.74 -6.06 9.57
C GLY A 208 -1.41 -7.42 9.31
N ARG A 209 -1.53 -8.28 10.32
CA ARG A 209 -2.11 -9.62 10.18
C ARG A 209 -3.63 -9.62 10.07
N LYS A 210 -4.27 -8.80 10.91
CA LYS A 210 -5.74 -8.72 11.03
C LYS A 210 -6.27 -7.28 10.90
N PRO A 211 -5.79 -6.48 9.94
CA PRO A 211 -6.17 -5.07 9.86
C PRO A 211 -7.66 -4.89 9.55
N THR A 212 -8.31 -5.89 8.97
CA THR A 212 -9.76 -5.90 8.69
C THR A 212 -10.54 -6.82 9.65
N GLY A 213 -9.97 -7.13 10.83
CA GLY A 213 -10.61 -7.92 11.90
C GLY A 213 -10.29 -9.43 11.92
N ALA A 214 -9.81 -10.01 10.81
CA ALA A 214 -9.41 -11.41 10.74
C ALA A 214 -8.15 -11.59 9.86
N GLU A 215 -7.52 -12.76 9.94
CA GLU A 215 -6.36 -13.10 9.10
C GLU A 215 -6.76 -13.11 7.63
N GLY A 216 -5.80 -12.77 6.77
CA GLY A 216 -5.89 -12.94 5.34
C GLY A 216 -4.99 -14.05 4.83
N GLU A 217 -4.90 -14.15 3.52
CA GLU A 217 -4.03 -15.08 2.81
C GLU A 217 -2.72 -14.39 2.43
N LEU A 218 -1.59 -14.99 2.81
CA LEU A 218 -0.26 -14.45 2.53
C LEU A 218 0.42 -15.19 1.37
N THR A 219 0.95 -14.42 0.43
CA THR A 219 1.91 -14.86 -0.59
C THR A 219 3.29 -14.32 -0.24
N VAL A 220 4.28 -15.21 -0.16
CA VAL A 220 5.69 -14.86 0.06
C VAL A 220 6.49 -15.31 -1.15
N ASP A 221 7.10 -14.36 -1.86
CA ASP A 221 8.04 -14.64 -2.94
C ASP A 221 9.34 -13.89 -2.64
N LYS A 222 10.23 -14.58 -1.91
CA LYS A 222 11.53 -14.04 -1.49
C LYS A 222 12.42 -13.69 -2.69
N ALA A 223 12.32 -14.45 -3.79
CA ALA A 223 13.16 -14.25 -4.97
C ALA A 223 12.80 -12.97 -5.73
N ARG A 224 11.51 -12.61 -5.78
CA ARG A 224 11.03 -11.34 -6.37
C ARG A 224 10.97 -10.19 -5.37
N GLY A 225 11.28 -10.46 -4.11
CA GLY A 225 11.20 -9.50 -3.02
C GLY A 225 9.77 -9.02 -2.83
N LEU A 226 8.84 -9.96 -2.68
CA LEU A 226 7.42 -9.72 -2.58
C LEU A 226 6.84 -10.36 -1.31
N LEU A 227 6.07 -9.55 -0.58
CA LEU A 227 5.12 -9.99 0.42
C LEU A 227 3.75 -9.46 0.01
N SER A 228 2.79 -10.33 -0.32
CA SER A 228 1.43 -9.93 -0.73
C SER A 228 0.41 -10.55 0.22
N TRP A 229 -0.58 -9.77 0.60
CA TRP A 229 -1.63 -10.15 1.53
C TRP A 229 -2.99 -9.86 0.90
N TRP A 230 -3.86 -10.87 0.90
CA TRP A 230 -5.24 -10.77 0.46
C TRP A 230 -6.16 -10.95 1.66
N GLY A 231 -6.88 -9.89 2.03
CA GLY A 231 -7.73 -9.88 3.21
C GLY A 231 -8.96 -10.79 3.09
N PRO A 232 -9.55 -11.14 4.25
CA PRO A 232 -10.84 -11.81 4.28
C PRO A 232 -11.94 -10.90 3.71
N GLU A 233 -13.05 -11.51 3.29
CA GLU A 233 -14.28 -10.77 2.99
C GLU A 233 -14.83 -10.15 4.28
N VAL A 234 -15.20 -8.87 4.23
CA VAL A 234 -15.82 -8.18 5.37
C VAL A 234 -17.22 -7.73 4.95
N GLY A 235 -18.24 -8.50 5.31
CA GLY A 235 -19.64 -8.14 5.03
C GLY A 235 -19.85 -7.77 3.56
N ASP A 236 -20.47 -6.61 3.31
CA ASP A 236 -20.60 -5.99 1.98
C ASP A 236 -19.44 -5.03 1.64
N HIS A 237 -18.48 -4.82 2.55
CA HIS A 237 -17.33 -3.94 2.37
C HIS A 237 -16.21 -4.55 1.51
N GLY A 238 -16.36 -5.76 0.99
CA GLY A 238 -15.35 -6.38 0.13
C GLY A 238 -14.10 -6.83 0.90
N ARG A 239 -12.96 -6.81 0.20
CA ARG A 239 -11.65 -7.24 0.69
C ARG A 239 -10.60 -6.19 0.45
N MET A 240 -9.73 -5.97 1.42
CA MET A 240 -8.51 -5.19 1.25
C MET A 240 -7.36 -6.09 0.82
N ALA A 241 -6.44 -5.56 0.01
CA ALA A 241 -5.25 -6.25 -0.43
C ALA A 241 -4.04 -5.34 -0.25
N ILE A 242 -2.93 -5.87 0.25
CA ILE A 242 -1.69 -5.12 0.52
C ILE A 242 -0.53 -5.87 -0.13
N ALA A 243 0.48 -5.17 -0.62
CA ALA A 243 1.72 -5.78 -1.08
C ALA A 243 2.92 -4.90 -0.75
N LEU A 244 4.02 -5.54 -0.35
CA LEU A 244 5.32 -4.91 -0.20
C LEU A 244 6.26 -5.45 -1.27
N ARG A 245 6.97 -4.56 -1.96
CA ARG A 245 8.10 -4.90 -2.83
C ARG A 245 9.40 -4.34 -2.25
N PHE A 246 10.44 -5.15 -2.20
CA PHE A 246 11.74 -4.79 -1.62
C PHE A 246 12.88 -5.46 -2.39
N ASP A 247 14.10 -4.96 -2.24
CA ASP A 247 15.27 -5.56 -2.88
C ASP A 247 15.55 -6.95 -2.27
N PRO A 248 15.47 -8.04 -3.04
CA PRO A 248 15.78 -9.38 -2.55
C PRO A 248 17.21 -9.50 -2.00
N ALA A 249 18.16 -8.69 -2.49
CA ALA A 249 19.54 -8.70 -2.02
C ALA A 249 19.69 -8.17 -0.58
N MET A 250 18.71 -7.41 -0.09
CA MET A 250 18.67 -6.92 1.29
C MET A 250 17.99 -7.89 2.25
N LEU A 251 17.24 -8.87 1.74
CA LEU A 251 16.42 -9.76 2.54
C LEU A 251 17.29 -10.64 3.45
N VAL A 252 17.04 -10.56 4.74
CA VAL A 252 17.56 -11.45 5.76
C VAL A 252 16.61 -12.64 5.93
N ASP A 253 15.33 -12.36 6.19
CA ASP A 253 14.29 -13.37 6.32
C ASP A 253 12.89 -12.75 6.21
N VAL A 254 11.86 -13.60 6.19
CA VAL A 254 10.46 -13.22 6.38
C VAL A 254 9.97 -13.90 7.65
N VAL A 255 9.53 -13.10 8.61
CA VAL A 255 9.06 -13.56 9.92
C VAL A 255 7.62 -13.12 10.17
N LYS A 256 7.04 -13.59 11.26
CA LYS A 256 5.75 -13.13 11.76
C LYS A 256 5.87 -12.85 13.26
N ASP A 257 5.19 -11.82 13.72
CA ASP A 257 4.94 -11.60 15.15
C ASP A 257 3.43 -11.66 15.44
N ALA A 258 3.00 -11.19 16.61
CA ALA A 258 1.59 -11.18 16.99
C ALA A 258 0.72 -10.35 16.03
N ASP A 259 1.27 -9.26 15.50
CA ASP A 259 0.51 -8.21 14.80
C ASP A 259 0.84 -8.14 13.30
N ASN A 260 1.96 -8.70 12.86
CA ASN A 260 2.55 -8.42 11.55
C ASN A 260 3.09 -9.67 10.83
N HIS A 261 3.01 -9.63 9.50
CA HIS A 261 3.91 -10.33 8.59
C HIS A 261 5.04 -9.38 8.22
N ILE A 262 6.31 -9.79 8.34
CA ILE A 262 7.46 -8.88 8.30
C ILE A 262 8.52 -9.39 7.34
N ALA A 263 8.96 -8.55 6.40
CA ALA A 263 10.21 -8.77 5.68
C ALA A 263 11.35 -8.05 6.41
N LEU A 264 12.39 -8.81 6.77
CA LEU A 264 13.56 -8.32 7.47
C LEU A 264 14.65 -7.96 6.47
N LEU A 265 15.05 -6.69 6.44
CA LEU A 265 15.98 -6.12 5.48
C LEU A 265 17.24 -5.62 6.18
N ARG A 266 18.41 -6.05 5.73
CA ARG A 266 19.69 -5.55 6.22
C ARG A 266 19.97 -4.18 5.61
N ILE A 267 20.18 -3.18 6.46
CA ILE A 267 20.51 -1.80 6.04
C ILE A 267 21.80 -1.31 6.70
N THR A 268 22.39 -0.29 6.08
CA THR A 268 23.46 0.51 6.69
C THR A 268 22.88 1.84 7.15
N PRO A 269 22.97 2.19 8.45
CA PRO A 269 22.49 3.48 8.93
C PRO A 269 23.06 4.66 8.12
N GLY A 270 22.23 5.67 7.88
CA GLY A 270 22.57 6.85 7.09
C GLY A 270 22.52 6.65 5.57
N LYS A 271 22.42 5.40 5.08
CA LYS A 271 22.18 5.14 3.66
C LYS A 271 20.68 4.93 3.41
N PRO A 272 20.08 5.61 2.42
CA PRO A 272 18.70 5.37 2.06
C PRO A 272 18.51 3.95 1.52
N PHE A 273 17.37 3.36 1.82
CA PHE A 273 16.90 2.15 1.14
C PHE A 273 15.49 2.38 0.60
N VAL A 274 15.13 1.58 -0.41
CA VAL A 274 13.88 1.72 -1.14
C VAL A 274 13.05 0.45 -0.97
N TYR A 275 11.76 0.64 -0.72
CA TYR A 275 10.74 -0.39 -0.84
C TYR A 275 9.47 0.25 -1.38
N TYR A 276 8.50 -0.56 -1.76
CA TYR A 276 7.21 -0.08 -2.24
C TYR A 276 6.11 -0.71 -1.40
N SER A 277 5.09 0.09 -1.12
CA SER A 277 3.85 -0.38 -0.50
C SER A 277 2.71 -0.13 -1.47
N GLY A 278 1.94 -1.18 -1.76
CA GLY A 278 0.76 -1.10 -2.60
C GLY A 278 -0.47 -1.60 -1.88
N SER A 279 -1.61 -1.04 -2.25
CA SER A 279 -2.89 -1.55 -1.79
C SER A 279 -3.98 -1.50 -2.84
N ALA A 280 -4.95 -2.38 -2.68
CA ALA A 280 -6.15 -2.41 -3.50
C ALA A 280 -7.37 -2.83 -2.68
N TRP A 281 -8.53 -2.60 -3.28
CA TRP A 281 -9.83 -2.97 -2.74
C TRP A 281 -10.60 -3.82 -3.75
N SER A 282 -11.24 -4.89 -3.29
CA SER A 282 -11.94 -5.81 -4.19
C SER A 282 -13.18 -5.22 -4.85
N LEU A 283 -13.67 -4.07 -4.38
CA LEU A 283 -14.73 -3.29 -5.02
C LEU A 283 -14.20 -1.99 -5.66
N GLY A 284 -12.87 -1.82 -5.69
CA GLY A 284 -12.19 -0.70 -6.32
C GLY A 284 -12.06 -0.83 -7.84
N ASN A 285 -11.47 0.20 -8.44
CA ASN A 285 -11.32 0.35 -9.90
C ASN A 285 -10.13 -0.41 -10.51
N GLY A 286 -9.35 -1.13 -9.69
CA GLY A 286 -8.27 -2.00 -10.15
C GLY A 286 -8.76 -3.38 -10.62
N SER A 287 -10.04 -3.70 -10.42
CA SER A 287 -10.68 -4.97 -10.82
C SER A 287 -10.04 -6.24 -10.22
N PHE A 288 -9.34 -6.11 -9.11
CA PHE A 288 -8.83 -7.27 -8.37
C PHE A 288 -9.97 -7.92 -7.60
N ARG A 289 -10.58 -8.97 -8.16
CA ARG A 289 -11.73 -9.65 -7.51
C ARG A 289 -11.30 -10.87 -6.70
N VAL A 290 -10.14 -11.45 -7.03
CA VAL A 290 -9.55 -12.58 -6.33
C VAL A 290 -8.07 -12.36 -6.05
N ARG A 291 -7.54 -13.08 -5.06
CA ARG A 291 -6.12 -13.07 -4.69
C ARG A 291 -5.17 -13.19 -5.88
N ALA A 292 -5.49 -14.10 -6.82
CA ALA A 292 -4.65 -14.36 -7.98
C ALA A 292 -4.48 -13.17 -8.93
N ASP A 293 -5.42 -12.22 -8.96
CA ASP A 293 -5.30 -10.99 -9.76
C ASP A 293 -4.37 -10.01 -9.06
N TRP A 294 -4.55 -9.83 -7.75
CA TRP A 294 -3.69 -8.96 -6.95
C TRP A 294 -2.24 -9.44 -6.93
N ASP A 295 -2.01 -10.73 -6.65
CA ASP A 295 -0.66 -11.30 -6.61
C ASP A 295 0.07 -11.15 -7.95
N ARG A 296 -0.66 -11.34 -9.06
CA ARG A 296 -0.09 -11.17 -10.41
C ARG A 296 0.30 -9.72 -10.67
N TYR A 297 -0.56 -8.76 -10.31
CA TYR A 297 -0.26 -7.34 -10.45
C TYR A 297 0.91 -6.92 -9.56
N ALA A 298 0.88 -7.29 -8.28
CA ALA A 298 1.93 -6.98 -7.32
C ALA A 298 3.29 -7.56 -7.75
N ALA A 299 3.33 -8.78 -8.28
CA ALA A 299 4.54 -9.39 -8.82
C ALA A 299 5.05 -8.72 -10.10
N ALA A 300 4.14 -8.24 -10.96
CA ALA A 300 4.46 -7.58 -12.23
C ALA A 300 4.84 -6.10 -12.10
N GLU A 301 4.59 -5.47 -10.94
CA GLU A 301 4.91 -4.07 -10.72
C GLU A 301 6.38 -3.77 -11.03
N ARG A 302 6.59 -2.72 -11.84
CA ARG A 302 7.93 -2.25 -12.24
C ARG A 302 8.52 -1.41 -11.12
N VAL A 303 9.50 -1.98 -10.42
CA VAL A 303 10.17 -1.35 -9.27
C VAL A 303 11.62 -1.04 -9.56
N THR A 304 12.15 0.01 -8.93
CA THR A 304 13.58 0.31 -8.88
C THR A 304 13.99 0.55 -7.43
N PHE A 305 15.00 -0.17 -6.98
CA PHE A 305 15.52 -0.05 -5.61
C PHE A 305 16.69 0.93 -5.48
N ALA A 306 17.09 1.57 -6.58
CA ALA A 306 18.03 2.67 -6.54
C ALA A 306 17.38 3.87 -5.83
N ALA A 307 18.08 4.46 -4.85
CA ALA A 307 17.59 5.63 -4.11
C ALA A 307 17.73 6.96 -4.86
N ARG A 308 18.27 6.94 -6.10
CA ARG A 308 18.50 8.12 -6.94
C ARG A 308 17.20 8.65 -7.56
#